data_AF-A0A1I2C666-F1
#
_entry.id   AF-A0A1I2C666-F1
#
_cell.length_a   1.000
_cell.length_b   1.000
_cell.length_c   1.000
_cell.angle_alpha   90.00
_cell.angle_beta   90.00
_cell.angle_gamma   90.00
#
_symmetry.space_group_name_H-M   'P 1'
#
loop_
_entity.id
_entity.type
_entity.pdbx_description
1 polymer ?
#
loop_
_entity_poly.entity_id
_entity_poly.type
_entity_poly.pdbx_seq_one_letter_code
_entity_poly.pdbx_strand_id
1 'polypeptide(L)'
;MDEQLLIRLAQIAIRCVVAYYVYKDAIKHEVPNKNFWVAATFLFWPVVVVYLFYRQRAARTVDLSFEQKAQLEIDHKREEEKRRIAAERAEMEIERKHELEKNQISEEELEKIRLERKAAKAKRMKELEEERAEQERQHAELLKLKEKKLQETVAKNLSNLDK
;
A
#
# COMPACT_ATOMS: atom_id res chain seq x y z
N MET A 1 40.76 -45.82 66.84
CA MET A 1 39.85 -45.15 65.88
C MET A 1 40.23 -45.67 64.53
N ASP A 2 39.32 -46.42 63.93
CA ASP A 2 39.62 -47.32 62.82
C ASP A 2 39.89 -46.52 61.56
N GLU A 3 41.07 -46.71 60.94
CA GLU A 3 41.44 -46.07 59.67
C GLU A 3 40.34 -46.24 58.60
N GLN A 4 39.61 -47.35 58.64
CA GLN A 4 38.46 -47.60 57.78
C GLN A 4 37.32 -46.60 57.97
N LEU A 5 37.07 -46.16 59.21
CA LEU A 5 36.05 -45.18 59.52
C LEU A 5 36.45 -43.79 59.00
N LEU A 6 37.73 -43.42 59.14
CA LEU A 6 38.28 -42.20 58.56
C LEU A 6 38.20 -42.21 57.02
N ILE A 7 38.54 -43.33 56.38
CA ILE A 7 38.43 -43.48 54.92
C ILE A 7 36.98 -43.34 54.46
N ARG A 8 36.01 -43.95 55.16
CA ARG A 8 34.58 -43.82 54.82
C ARG A 8 34.07 -42.39 55.01
N LEU A 9 34.47 -41.72 56.10
CA LEU A 9 34.12 -40.31 56.32
C LEU A 9 34.71 -39.40 55.24
N ALA A 10 35.97 -39.61 54.87
CA ALA A 10 36.62 -38.86 53.80
C ALA A 10 35.92 -39.08 52.44
N GLN A 11 35.52 -40.32 52.12
CA GLN A 11 34.76 -40.62 50.91
C GLN A 11 33.39 -39.92 50.89
N ILE A 12 32.67 -39.88 52.01
CA ILE A 12 31.40 -39.17 52.12
C ILE A 12 31.61 -37.67 51.95
N ALA A 13 32.62 -37.10 52.59
CA ALA A 13 32.96 -35.69 52.46
C ALA A 13 33.26 -35.31 50.99
N ILE A 14 34.04 -36.14 50.29
CA ILE A 14 34.33 -35.93 48.86
C ILE A 14 33.04 -36.00 48.03
N ARG A 15 32.16 -36.97 48.27
CA ARG A 15 30.87 -37.06 47.57
C ARG A 15 29.99 -35.83 47.80
N CYS A 16 29.96 -35.30 49.02
CA CYS A 16 29.24 -34.06 49.34
C CYS A 16 29.82 -32.86 48.56
N VAL A 17 31.15 -32.72 48.49
CA VAL A 17 31.81 -31.64 47.75
C VAL A 17 31.49 -31.72 46.26
N VAL A 18 31.56 -32.92 45.68
CA VAL A 18 31.26 -33.15 44.26
C VAL A 18 29.79 -32.88 43.95
N ALA A 19 28.86 -33.36 44.79
CA ALA A 19 27.43 -33.09 44.63
C ALA A 19 27.11 -31.59 44.77
N TYR A 20 27.77 -30.89 45.70
CA TYR A 20 27.64 -29.45 45.85
C TYR A 20 28.17 -28.68 44.63
N TYR A 21 29.29 -29.12 44.05
CA TYR A 21 29.79 -28.57 42.80
C TYR A 21 28.77 -28.73 41.67
N VAL A 22 28.20 -29.93 41.49
CA VAL A 22 27.16 -30.18 40.48
C VAL A 22 25.92 -29.33 40.74
N TYR A 23 25.51 -29.15 41.99
CA TYR A 23 24.38 -28.27 42.34
C TYR A 23 24.61 -26.82 41.91
N LYS A 24 25.76 -26.24 42.27
CA LYS A 24 26.11 -24.87 41.91
C LYS A 24 26.22 -24.70 40.39
N ASP A 25 26.81 -25.68 39.72
CA ASP A 25 26.97 -25.68 38.27
C ASP A 25 25.63 -25.83 37.53
N ALA A 26 24.74 -26.70 38.02
CA ALA A 26 23.41 -26.91 37.45
C ALA A 26 22.51 -25.67 37.59
N ILE A 27 22.64 -24.92 38.69
CA ILE A 27 21.96 -23.62 38.85
C ILE A 27 22.51 -22.59 37.88
N LYS A 28 23.83 -22.49 37.74
CA LYS A 28 24.48 -21.51 36.84
C LYS A 28 24.11 -21.73 35.37
N HIS A 29 23.92 -22.99 34.97
CA HIS A 29 23.65 -23.37 33.58
C HIS A 29 22.19 -23.74 33.31
N GLU A 30 21.29 -23.49 34.27
CA GLU A 30 19.84 -23.75 34.17
C GLU A 30 19.51 -25.15 33.62
N VAL A 31 20.25 -26.16 34.07
CA VAL A 31 20.13 -27.52 33.55
C VAL A 31 18.76 -28.12 33.95
N PRO A 32 18.02 -28.72 33.01
CA PRO A 32 16.76 -29.41 33.33
C PRO A 32 16.98 -30.51 34.37
N ASN A 33 16.03 -30.66 35.31
CA ASN A 33 16.07 -31.69 36.36
C ASN A 33 17.32 -31.63 37.27
N LYS A 34 17.73 -30.43 37.71
CA LYS A 34 18.88 -30.22 38.62
C LYS A 34 18.91 -31.13 39.85
N ASN A 35 17.77 -31.38 40.48
CA ASN A 35 17.68 -32.24 41.67
C ASN A 35 18.04 -33.70 41.36
N PHE A 36 17.71 -34.19 40.16
CA PHE A 36 18.05 -35.54 39.73
C PHE A 36 19.56 -35.69 39.56
N TRP A 37 20.21 -34.72 38.90
CA TRP A 37 21.67 -34.77 38.68
C TRP A 37 22.46 -34.73 39.98
N VAL A 38 22.05 -33.89 40.94
CA VAL A 38 22.69 -33.82 42.26
C VAL A 38 22.52 -35.13 43.03
N ALA A 39 21.31 -35.70 43.05
CA ALA A 39 21.05 -36.98 43.72
C ALA A 39 21.81 -38.14 43.06
N ALA A 40 21.83 -38.20 41.72
CA ALA A 40 22.52 -39.25 40.97
C ALA A 40 24.04 -39.17 41.18
N THR A 41 24.63 -37.97 41.17
CA THR A 41 26.06 -37.76 41.47
C THR A 41 26.41 -38.14 42.90
N PHE A 42 25.54 -37.87 43.88
CA PHE A 42 25.77 -38.22 45.27
C PHE A 42 25.76 -39.74 45.50
N LEU A 43 24.82 -40.45 44.86
CA LEU A 43 24.70 -41.91 44.94
C LEU A 43 25.81 -42.62 44.15
N PHE A 44 26.14 -42.11 42.97
CA PHE A 44 27.12 -42.70 42.07
C PHE A 44 28.00 -41.61 41.42
N TRP A 45 29.14 -41.33 42.06
CA TRP A 45 30.05 -40.27 41.66
C TRP A 45 30.51 -40.27 40.18
N PRO A 46 30.62 -41.41 39.45
CA PRO A 46 30.98 -41.38 38.04
C PRO A 46 29.92 -40.74 37.13
N VAL A 47 28.67 -40.59 37.59
CA VAL A 47 27.60 -39.89 36.84
C VAL A 47 27.98 -38.44 36.54
N VAL A 48 28.92 -37.84 37.29
CA VAL A 48 29.42 -36.48 37.00
C VAL A 48 29.93 -36.36 35.57
N VAL A 49 30.58 -37.40 35.02
CA VAL A 49 31.09 -37.37 33.65
C VAL A 49 29.94 -37.27 32.64
N VAL A 50 28.85 -38.03 32.89
CA VAL A 50 27.63 -37.98 32.08
C VAL A 50 26.96 -36.60 32.21
N TYR A 51 26.90 -36.04 33.42
CA TYR A 51 26.38 -34.70 33.68
C TYR A 51 27.16 -33.64 32.88
N LEU A 52 28.49 -33.68 32.89
CA LEU A 52 29.34 -32.74 32.16
C LEU A 52 29.10 -32.84 30.64
N PHE A 53 28.96 -34.04 30.10
CA PHE A 53 28.64 -34.25 28.68
C PHE A 53 27.24 -33.75 28.32
N TYR A 54 26.25 -34.03 29.17
CA TYR A 54 24.89 -33.55 29.00
C TYR A 54 24.83 -32.02 29.01
N ARG A 55 25.51 -31.36 29.96
CA ARG A 55 25.64 -29.91 30.02
C ARG A 55 26.23 -29.32 28.75
N GLN A 56 27.33 -29.89 28.24
CA GLN A 56 27.97 -29.39 27.02
C GLN A 56 27.05 -29.51 25.80
N ARG A 57 26.26 -30.59 25.72
CA ARG A 57 25.27 -30.78 24.67
C ARG A 57 24.08 -29.82 24.82
N ALA A 58 23.56 -29.66 26.04
CA ALA A 58 22.45 -28.75 26.34
C ALA A 58 22.82 -27.28 26.06
N ALA A 59 24.04 -26.86 26.41
CA ALA A 59 24.54 -25.52 26.09
C ALA A 59 24.53 -25.26 24.57
N ARG A 60 24.94 -26.24 23.76
CA ARG A 60 24.91 -26.12 22.29
C ARG A 60 23.50 -26.07 21.69
N THR A 61 22.48 -26.55 22.40
CA THR A 61 21.09 -26.49 21.93
C THR A 61 20.37 -25.20 22.31
N VAL A 62 20.83 -24.50 23.35
CA VAL A 62 20.24 -23.24 23.83
C VAL A 62 20.84 -22.03 23.13
N ASP A 63 22.10 -22.12 22.69
CA ASP A 63 22.65 -21.17 21.74
C ASP A 63 22.05 -21.46 20.36
N LEU A 64 20.92 -20.81 20.03
CA LEU A 64 20.49 -20.59 18.64
C LEU A 64 21.75 -20.26 17.85
N SER A 65 22.07 -21.09 16.85
CA SER A 65 23.26 -20.90 16.01
C SER A 65 23.34 -19.44 15.60
N PHE A 66 24.54 -18.85 15.59
CA PHE A 66 24.74 -17.49 15.13
C PHE A 66 24.02 -17.22 13.79
N GLU A 67 23.97 -18.23 12.93
CA GLU A 67 23.23 -18.23 11.65
C GLU A 67 21.71 -18.13 11.83
N GLN A 68 21.12 -18.81 12.82
CA GLN A 68 19.68 -18.75 13.12
C GLN A 68 19.27 -17.38 13.68
N LYS A 69 20.12 -16.77 14.52
CA LYS A 69 19.89 -15.40 15.01
C LYS A 69 20.00 -14.38 13.87
N ALA A 70 21.01 -14.52 13.01
CA ALA A 70 21.15 -13.68 11.83
C ALA A 70 19.96 -13.83 10.87
N GLN A 71 19.46 -15.05 10.68
CA GLN A 71 18.30 -15.30 9.84
C GLN A 71 17.02 -14.65 10.40
N LEU A 72 16.78 -14.76 11.71
CA LEU A 72 15.65 -14.08 12.37
C LEU A 72 15.73 -12.56 12.23
N GLU A 73 16.91 -11.97 12.33
CA GLU A 73 17.10 -10.52 12.16
C GLU A 73 16.83 -10.09 10.70
N ILE A 74 17.27 -10.88 9.72
CA ILE A 74 16.99 -10.65 8.30
C ILE A 74 15.48 -10.75 8.03
N ASP A 75 14.81 -11.75 8.59
CA ASP A 75 13.39 -11.96 8.40
C ASP A 75 12.57 -10.83 9.04
N HIS A 76 12.97 -10.35 10.22
CA HIS A 76 12.36 -9.17 10.85
C HIS A 76 12.48 -7.92 9.97
N LYS A 77 13.68 -7.63 9.44
CA LYS A 77 13.89 -6.50 8.52
C LYS A 77 13.04 -6.62 7.25
N ARG A 78 12.91 -7.83 6.70
CA ARG A 78 12.05 -8.07 5.53
C ARG A 78 10.57 -7.85 5.83
N GLU A 79 10.10 -8.22 7.02
CA GLU A 79 8.71 -7.96 7.42
C GLU A 79 8.44 -6.46 7.58
N GLU A 80 9.37 -5.72 8.18
CA GLU A 80 9.27 -4.26 8.30
C GLU A 80 9.24 -3.57 6.94
N GLU A 81 10.13 -3.96 6.02
CA GLU A 81 10.14 -3.44 4.64
C GLU A 81 8.82 -3.74 3.92
N LYS A 82 8.30 -4.97 4.03
CA LYS A 82 7.00 -5.33 3.45
C LYS A 82 5.87 -4.45 3.98
N ARG A 83 5.85 -4.16 5.29
CA ARG A 83 4.85 -3.28 5.90
C ARG A 83 4.97 -1.84 5.39
N ARG A 84 6.19 -1.32 5.26
CA ARG A 84 6.44 0.02 4.68
C ARG A 84 5.97 0.13 3.24
N ILE A 85 6.33 -0.85 2.40
CA ILE A 85 5.92 -0.88 0.99
C ILE A 85 4.39 -0.99 0.87
N ALA A 86 3.74 -1.77 1.74
CA ALA A 86 2.28 -1.87 1.75
C ALA A 86 1.60 -0.54 2.12
N ALA A 87 2.14 0.18 3.11
CA ALA A 87 1.65 1.50 3.50
C ALA A 87 1.81 2.52 2.36
N GLU A 88 3.00 2.58 1.75
CA GLU A 88 3.27 3.48 0.62
C GLU A 88 2.36 3.20 -0.58
N ARG A 89 2.08 1.92 -0.88
CA ARG A 89 1.13 1.54 -1.93
C ARG A 89 -0.30 1.98 -1.62
N ALA A 90 -0.73 1.87 -0.35
CA ALA A 90 -2.06 2.31 0.05
C ALA A 90 -2.21 3.84 -0.10
N GLU A 91 -1.19 4.61 0.29
CA GLU A 91 -1.16 6.06 0.11
C GLU A 91 -1.21 6.46 -1.37
N MET A 92 -0.39 5.82 -2.22
CA MET A 92 -0.41 6.05 -3.68
C MET A 92 -1.76 5.71 -4.32
N GLU A 93 -2.46 4.67 -3.82
CA GLU A 93 -3.77 4.31 -4.35
C GLU A 93 -4.85 5.34 -3.98
N ILE A 94 -4.78 5.91 -2.78
CA ILE A 94 -5.68 6.98 -2.34
C ILE A 94 -5.44 8.24 -3.19
N GLU A 95 -4.17 8.62 -3.38
CA GLU A 95 -3.83 9.79 -4.19
C GLU A 95 -4.29 9.63 -5.65
N ARG A 96 -4.06 8.45 -6.25
CA ARG A 96 -4.54 8.14 -7.60
C ARG A 96 -6.06 8.22 -7.70
N LYS A 97 -6.82 7.74 -6.71
CA LYS A 97 -8.28 7.84 -6.71
C LYS A 97 -8.73 9.30 -6.70
N HIS A 98 -8.09 10.12 -5.86
CA HIS A 98 -8.40 11.55 -5.78
C HIS A 98 -8.03 12.31 -7.07
N GLU A 99 -6.93 11.95 -7.73
CA GLU A 99 -6.59 12.49 -9.06
C GLU A 99 -7.62 12.10 -10.13
N LEU A 100 -8.06 10.85 -10.14
CA LEU A 100 -9.10 10.37 -11.05
C LEU A 100 -10.44 11.09 -10.84
N GLU A 101 -10.86 11.28 -9.59
CA GLU A 101 -12.07 12.03 -9.25
C GLU A 101 -11.99 13.49 -9.74
N LYS A 102 -10.86 14.16 -9.52
CA LYS A 102 -10.63 15.52 -10.04
C LYS A 102 -10.69 15.58 -11.57
N ASN A 103 -10.08 14.61 -12.23
CA ASN A 103 -10.08 14.54 -13.70
C ASN A 103 -11.48 14.29 -14.25
N GLN A 104 -12.27 13.43 -13.61
CA GLN A 104 -13.68 13.19 -13.98
C GLN A 104 -14.54 14.45 -13.84
N ILE A 105 -14.40 15.18 -12.72
CA ILE A 105 -15.11 16.45 -12.51
C ILE A 105 -14.74 17.46 -13.61
N SER A 106 -13.44 17.55 -13.95
CA SER A 106 -12.95 18.43 -15.03
C SER A 106 -13.53 18.04 -16.40
N GLU A 107 -13.62 16.75 -16.71
CA GLU A 107 -14.23 16.27 -17.95
C GLU A 107 -15.73 16.59 -18.01
N GLU A 108 -16.48 16.40 -16.92
CA GLU A 108 -17.90 16.74 -16.84
C GLU A 108 -18.13 18.25 -17.04
N GLU A 109 -17.30 19.11 -16.46
CA GLU A 109 -17.35 20.57 -16.66
C GLU A 109 -17.06 20.94 -18.12
N LEU A 110 -16.06 20.30 -18.74
CA LEU A 110 -15.75 20.46 -20.16
C LEU A 110 -16.90 20.03 -21.07
N GLU A 111 -17.59 18.95 -20.73
CA GLU A 111 -18.77 18.50 -21.47
C GLU A 111 -19.94 19.47 -21.36
N LYS A 112 -20.21 20.00 -20.16
CA LYS A 112 -21.23 21.05 -19.96
C LYS A 112 -20.93 22.28 -20.81
N ILE A 113 -19.68 22.77 -20.80
CA ILE A 113 -19.26 23.91 -21.63
C ILE A 113 -19.43 23.59 -23.13
N ARG A 114 -19.09 22.38 -23.57
CA ARG A 114 -19.27 21.96 -24.97
C ARG A 114 -20.75 21.93 -25.36
N LEU A 115 -21.64 21.45 -24.50
CA LEU A 115 -23.08 21.43 -24.72
C LEU A 115 -23.66 22.84 -24.80
N GLU A 116 -23.28 23.73 -23.87
CA GLU A 116 -23.69 25.14 -23.89
C GLU A 116 -23.25 25.84 -25.18
N ARG A 117 -21.99 25.63 -25.61
CA ARG A 117 -21.48 26.18 -26.88
C ARG A 117 -22.22 25.64 -28.09
N LYS A 118 -22.56 24.35 -28.11
CA LYS A 118 -23.36 23.75 -29.18
C LYS A 118 -24.77 24.33 -29.21
N ALA A 119 -25.42 24.47 -28.06
CA ALA A 119 -26.75 25.07 -27.94
C ALA A 119 -26.76 26.54 -28.36
N ALA A 120 -25.76 27.32 -27.95
CA ALA A 120 -25.60 28.72 -28.35
C ALA A 120 -25.38 28.85 -29.86
N LYS A 121 -24.53 28.00 -30.46
CA LYS A 121 -24.34 27.96 -31.92
C LYS A 121 -25.62 27.59 -32.66
N ALA A 122 -26.37 26.59 -32.18
CA ALA A 122 -27.63 26.18 -32.80
C ALA A 122 -28.69 27.30 -32.76
N LYS A 123 -28.79 28.02 -31.63
CA LYS A 123 -29.66 29.21 -31.53
C LYS A 123 -29.22 30.29 -32.52
N ARG A 124 -27.92 30.60 -32.56
CA ARG A 124 -27.37 31.61 -33.45
C ARG A 124 -27.59 31.29 -34.94
N MET A 125 -27.49 30.01 -35.32
CA MET A 125 -27.77 29.57 -36.69
C MET A 125 -29.23 29.76 -37.07
N LYS A 126 -30.17 29.48 -36.16
CA LYS A 126 -31.60 29.72 -36.40
C LYS A 126 -31.91 31.22 -36.56
N GLU A 127 -31.34 32.08 -35.71
CA GLU A 127 -31.47 33.53 -35.84
C GLU A 127 -30.95 34.02 -37.21
N LEU A 128 -29.79 33.52 -37.65
CA LEU A 128 -29.23 33.88 -38.95
C LEU A 128 -30.07 33.37 -40.13
N GLU A 129 -30.72 32.21 -40.01
CA GLU A 129 -31.66 31.71 -41.02
C GLU A 129 -32.91 32.60 -41.11
N GLU A 130 -33.45 33.04 -39.97
CA GLU A 130 -34.57 33.98 -39.90
C GLU A 130 -34.20 35.33 -40.50
N GLU A 131 -33.04 35.90 -40.16
CA GLU A 131 -32.53 37.15 -40.74
C GLU A 131 -32.36 37.05 -42.28
N ARG A 132 -31.85 35.93 -42.78
CA ARG A 132 -31.74 35.69 -44.23
C ARG A 132 -33.10 35.62 -44.91
N ALA A 133 -34.06 34.93 -44.29
CA ALA A 133 -35.42 34.85 -44.82
C ALA A 133 -36.10 36.23 -44.86
N GLU A 134 -35.85 37.09 -43.88
CA GLU A 134 -36.32 38.48 -43.88
C GLU A 134 -35.66 39.31 -44.98
N GLN A 135 -34.34 39.18 -45.17
CA GLN A 135 -33.61 39.86 -46.24
C GLN A 135 -34.12 39.46 -47.63
N GLU A 136 -34.37 38.17 -47.85
CA GLU A 136 -34.93 37.67 -49.11
C GLU A 136 -36.33 38.24 -49.38
N ARG A 137 -37.18 38.34 -48.35
CA ARG A 137 -38.51 38.97 -48.44
C ARG A 137 -38.41 40.45 -48.79
N GLN A 138 -37.56 41.20 -48.09
CA GLN A 138 -37.32 42.62 -48.36
C GLN A 138 -36.79 42.85 -49.77
N HIS A 139 -35.85 42.01 -50.22
CA HIS A 139 -35.31 42.10 -51.58
C HIS A 139 -36.38 41.78 -52.65
N ALA A 140 -37.22 40.77 -52.42
CA ALA A 140 -38.32 40.43 -53.32
C ALA A 140 -39.37 41.55 -53.42
N GLU A 141 -39.70 42.22 -52.31
CA GLU A 141 -40.60 43.38 -52.30
C GLU A 141 -39.99 44.57 -53.05
N LEU A 142 -38.71 44.86 -52.86
CA LEU A 142 -38.00 45.90 -53.59
C LEU A 142 -37.96 45.63 -55.10
N LEU A 143 -37.76 44.38 -55.52
CA LEU A 143 -37.82 44.00 -56.94
C LEU A 143 -39.22 44.24 -57.51
N LYS A 144 -40.28 43.79 -56.83
CA LYS A 144 -41.68 44.03 -57.25
C LYS A 144 -42.00 45.53 -57.37
N LEU A 145 -41.53 46.35 -56.42
CA LEU A 145 -41.70 47.80 -56.47
C LEU A 145 -40.95 48.43 -57.66
N LYS A 146 -39.73 47.97 -57.94
CA LYS A 146 -38.95 48.42 -59.11
C LYS A 146 -39.64 48.02 -60.42
N GLU A 147 -40.13 46.79 -60.53
CA GLU A 147 -40.89 46.30 -61.68
C GLU A 147 -42.15 47.13 -61.92
N LYS A 148 -42.95 47.39 -60.87
CA LYS A 148 -44.13 48.28 -60.96
C LYS A 148 -43.75 49.68 -61.43
N LYS A 149 -42.71 50.30 -60.86
CA LYS A 149 -42.22 51.62 -61.30
C LYS A 149 -41.75 51.61 -62.76
N LEU A 150 -41.12 50.52 -63.20
CA LEU A 150 -40.70 50.33 -64.59
C LEU A 150 -41.90 50.20 -65.54
N GLN A 151 -42.93 49.47 -65.13
CA GLN A 151 -44.18 49.39 -65.88
C GLN A 151 -44.88 50.74 -65.97
N GLU A 152 -44.93 51.50 -64.87
CA GLU A 152 -45.48 52.87 -64.84
C GLU A 152 -44.69 53.83 -65.74
N THR A 153 -43.35 53.79 -65.74
CA THR A 153 -42.54 54.63 -66.63
C THR A 153 -42.69 54.23 -68.10
N VAL A 154 -42.73 52.93 -68.41
CA VAL A 154 -42.98 52.45 -69.78
C VAL A 154 -44.37 52.86 -70.26
N ALA A 155 -45.41 52.69 -69.43
CA ALA A 155 -46.77 53.12 -69.76
C ALA A 155 -46.86 54.63 -69.98
N LYS A 156 -46.18 55.43 -69.15
CA LYS A 156 -46.12 56.89 -69.29
C LYS A 156 -45.40 57.30 -70.58
N ASN A 157 -44.29 56.65 -70.93
CA ASN A 157 -43.56 56.91 -72.16
C ASN A 157 -44.37 56.53 -73.40
N LEU A 158 -45.07 55.38 -73.40
CA LEU A 158 -45.97 54.99 -74.49
C LEU A 158 -47.12 55.99 -74.67
N SER A 159 -47.72 56.47 -73.58
CA SER A 159 -48.80 57.47 -73.65
C SER A 159 -48.36 58.87 -74.15
N ASN A 160 -47.06 59.15 -74.12
CA ASN A 160 -46.47 60.38 -74.66
C ASN A 160 -46.05 60.26 -76.14
N LEU A 161 -45.97 59.04 -76.69
CA LEU A 161 -45.68 58.80 -78.12
C LEU A 161 -46.95 58.86 -79.00
N ASP A 162 -48.13 58.73 -78.40
CA ASP A 162 -49.44 58.79 -79.08
C ASP A 162 -50.06 60.21 -79.12
N LYS A 163 -49.26 61.26 -78.87
CA LYS A 163 -49.64 62.69 -79.02
C LYS A 163 -48.72 63.39 -80.00
#